data_AF-A0A2X1L1V6-F1
#
_entry.id   AF-A0A2X1L1V6-F1
#
_cell.length_a   1.000
_cell.length_b   1.000
_cell.length_c   1.000
_cell.angle_alpha   90.00
_cell.angle_beta   90.00
_cell.angle_gamma   90.00
#
_symmetry.space_group_name_H-M   'P 1'
#
loop_
_entity.id
_entity.type
_entity.pdbx_description
1 polymer ?
#
loop_
_entity_poly.entity_id
_entity_poly.type
_entity_poly.pdbx_seq_one_letter_code
_entity_poly.pdbx_strand_id
1 'polypeptide(L)'
;MVNLNNRYLGMVKQWQDMIYSGRHSQSYMQSLPDFVRLAEAYGHVGIQISHPQELESKLSEALEQVRNNRLVFVDVTVDGSEHVYPMQIRGGGMDEMWLSKTERT
;
A
#
# COMPACT_ATOMS: atom_id res chain seq x y z
N MET A 1 -9.94 1.71 -9.92
CA MET A 1 -9.07 0.77 -9.18
C MET A 1 -8.01 1.58 -8.44
N VAL A 2 -7.75 1.27 -7.17
CA VAL A 2 -6.77 1.99 -6.35
C VAL A 2 -5.67 1.01 -5.93
N ASN A 3 -4.43 1.32 -6.25
CA ASN A 3 -3.24 0.57 -5.86
C ASN A 3 -2.51 1.31 -4.74
N LEU A 4 -2.33 0.67 -3.59
CA LEU A 4 -1.51 1.20 -2.49
C LEU A 4 -0.10 0.66 -2.65
N ASN A 5 0.74 1.45 -3.31
CA ASN A 5 2.08 1.05 -3.72
C ASN A 5 3.11 1.39 -2.65
N ASN A 6 3.41 0.40 -1.81
CA ASN A 6 4.47 0.50 -0.82
C ASN A 6 5.82 -0.05 -1.33
N ARG A 7 5.88 -0.55 -2.57
CA ARG A 7 7.06 -1.22 -3.20
C ARG A 7 7.55 -2.51 -2.53
N TYR A 8 6.76 -3.07 -1.61
CA TYR A 8 7.09 -4.31 -0.89
C TYR A 8 5.90 -5.27 -0.87
N LEU A 9 6.16 -6.54 -0.56
CA LEU A 9 5.11 -7.44 -0.08
C LEU A 9 4.81 -7.12 1.39
N GLY A 10 4.02 -6.07 1.65
CA GLY A 10 3.85 -5.45 2.97
C GLY A 10 3.59 -6.43 4.13
N MET A 11 2.66 -7.36 3.97
CA MET A 11 2.36 -8.35 5.01
C MET A 11 3.54 -9.30 5.28
N VAL A 12 4.22 -9.77 4.24
CA VAL A 12 5.39 -10.66 4.37
C VAL A 12 6.55 -9.89 5.01
N LYS A 13 6.73 -8.62 4.65
CA LYS A 13 7.72 -7.73 5.25
C LYS A 13 7.49 -7.56 6.74
N GLN A 14 6.25 -7.29 7.18
CA GLN A 14 5.91 -7.15 8.60
C GLN A 14 6.27 -8.40 9.42
N TRP A 15 5.96 -9.60 8.92
CA TRP A 15 6.38 -10.84 9.57
C TRP A 15 7.91 -11.05 9.57
N GLN A 16 8.61 -10.66 8.49
CA GLN A 16 10.06 -10.72 8.42
C GLN A 16 10.76 -9.76 9.39
N ASP A 17 10.23 -8.55 9.55
CA ASP A 17 10.72 -7.57 10.52
C ASP A 17 10.58 -8.10 11.95
N MET A 18 9.42 -8.67 12.27
CA MET A 18 9.09 -9.11 13.62
C MET A 18 9.77 -10.42 14.05
N ILE A 19 9.93 -11.39 13.14
CA ILE A 19 10.41 -12.74 13.49
C ILE A 19 11.87 -12.96 13.10
N TYR A 20 12.37 -12.27 12.07
CA TYR A 20 13.67 -12.57 11.47
C TYR A 20 14.68 -11.41 11.57
N SER A 21 14.52 -10.55 12.58
CA SER A 21 15.43 -9.42 12.87
C SER A 21 15.71 -8.52 11.66
N GLY A 22 14.70 -8.30 10.81
CA GLY A 22 14.83 -7.45 9.61
C GLY A 22 15.55 -8.11 8.43
N ARG A 23 15.73 -9.44 8.42
CA ARG A 23 16.23 -10.16 7.23
C ARG A 23 15.16 -10.23 6.14
N HIS A 24 15.14 -9.22 5.28
CA HIS A 24 14.29 -9.20 4.10
C HIS A 24 14.82 -10.15 3.02
N SER A 25 14.14 -11.28 2.81
CA SER A 25 14.42 -12.20 1.70
C SER A 25 13.30 -12.14 0.68
N GLN A 26 13.58 -11.73 -0.55
CA GLN A 26 12.65 -11.70 -1.70
C GLN A 26 11.39 -10.82 -1.52
N SER A 27 11.41 -9.89 -0.56
CA SER A 27 10.23 -9.04 -0.23
C SER A 27 10.26 -7.65 -0.86
N TYR A 28 11.40 -7.27 -1.45
CA TYR A 28 11.61 -5.98 -2.09
C TYR A 28 11.46 -6.11 -3.61
N MET A 29 10.56 -5.33 -4.19
CA MET A 29 10.29 -5.35 -5.62
C MET A 29 10.98 -4.17 -6.29
N GLN A 30 12.25 -4.35 -6.63
CA GLN A 30 13.07 -3.34 -7.30
C GLN A 30 12.67 -3.12 -8.78
N SER A 31 11.84 -4.02 -9.34
CA SER A 31 11.47 -4.10 -10.76
C SER A 31 9.98 -3.83 -11.02
N LEU A 32 9.32 -3.03 -10.19
CA LEU A 32 7.91 -2.70 -10.42
C LEU A 32 7.74 -1.88 -11.72
N PRO A 33 6.75 -2.21 -12.55
CA PRO A 33 6.44 -1.42 -13.73
C PRO A 33 5.83 -0.06 -13.35
N ASP A 34 5.84 0.88 -14.29
CA ASP A 34 5.03 2.08 -14.19
C ASP A 34 3.56 1.69 -14.42
N PHE A 35 2.79 1.62 -13.34
CA PHE A 35 1.39 1.20 -13.37
C PHE A 35 0.47 2.21 -14.07
N VAL A 36 0.81 3.50 -14.05
CA VAL A 36 0.05 4.54 -14.75
C VAL A 36 0.21 4.36 -16.26
N ARG A 37 1.45 4.22 -16.73
CA ARG A 37 1.73 3.95 -18.15
C ARG A 37 1.11 2.64 -18.61
N LEU A 38 1.10 1.62 -17.75
CA LEU A 38 0.43 0.36 -18.04
C LEU A 38 -1.08 0.57 -18.25
N ALA A 39 -1.75 1.27 -17.34
CA ALA A 39 -3.18 1.57 -17.49
C ALA A 39 -3.49 2.38 -18.75
N GLU A 40 -2.67 3.38 -19.08
CA GLU A 40 -2.78 4.17 -20.31
C GLU A 40 -2.60 3.32 -21.57
N ALA A 41 -1.67 2.36 -21.57
CA ALA A 41 -1.47 1.45 -22.70
C ALA A 41 -2.70 0.55 -22.99
N TYR A 42 -3.52 0.27 -21.97
CA TYR A 42 -4.81 -0.42 -22.12
C TYR A 42 -5.98 0.52 -22.49
N GLY A 43 -5.71 1.82 -22.71
CA GLY A 43 -6.73 2.82 -23.07
C GLY A 43 -7.51 3.38 -21.88
N HIS A 44 -6.98 3.23 -20.66
CA HIS A 44 -7.61 3.72 -19.43
C HIS A 44 -6.90 4.97 -18.90
N VAL A 45 -7.51 5.61 -17.91
CA VAL A 45 -6.89 6.76 -17.23
C VAL A 45 -5.96 6.25 -16.13
N GLY A 46 -4.70 6.68 -16.14
CA GLY A 46 -3.78 6.47 -15.03
C GLY A 46 -3.56 7.76 -14.25
N ILE A 47 -3.64 7.71 -12.92
CA ILE A 47 -3.36 8.83 -12.01
C ILE A 47 -2.36 8.36 -10.97
N GLN A 48 -1.25 9.08 -10.80
CA GLN A 48 -0.27 8.80 -9.77
C GLN A 48 -0.37 9.82 -8.64
N ILE A 49 -0.40 9.37 -7.40
CA ILE A 49 -0.35 10.21 -6.19
C ILE A 49 0.97 9.89 -5.46
N SER A 50 1.86 10.88 -5.40
CA SER A 50 3.20 10.71 -4.83
C SER A 50 3.40 11.46 -3.52
N HIS A 51 2.59 12.49 -3.28
CA HIS A 51 2.65 13.32 -2.08
C HIS A 51 1.28 13.41 -1.41
N PRO A 52 1.21 13.45 -0.06
CA PRO A 52 -0.06 13.55 0.66
C PRO A 52 -0.91 14.78 0.27
N GLN A 53 -0.27 15.90 -0.07
CA GLN A 53 -0.95 17.14 -0.45
C GLN A 53 -1.72 17.01 -1.77
N GLU A 54 -1.32 16.07 -2.63
CA GLU A 54 -1.98 15.82 -3.91
C GLU A 54 -3.23 14.93 -3.77
N LEU A 55 -3.40 14.28 -2.60
CA LEU A 55 -4.35 13.19 -2.40
C LEU A 55 -5.79 13.62 -2.70
N GLU A 56 -6.28 14.67 -2.05
CA GLU A 56 -7.67 15.11 -2.23
C GLU A 56 -7.95 15.59 -3.65
N SER A 57 -7.03 16.37 -4.22
CA SER A 57 -7.18 16.92 -5.58
C SER A 57 -7.21 15.82 -6.63
N LYS A 58 -6.26 14.88 -6.59
CA LYS A 58 -6.17 13.78 -7.58
C LYS A 58 -7.24 12.72 -7.40
N LEU A 59 -7.71 12.48 -6.17
CA LEU A 59 -8.86 11.61 -5.95
C LEU A 59 -10.15 12.24 -6.48
N SER A 60 -10.31 13.56 -6.35
CA SER A 60 -11.45 14.28 -6.93
C SER A 60 -11.44 14.16 -8.46
N GLU A 61 -10.28 14.38 -9.10
CA GLU A 61 -10.10 14.16 -10.54
C GLU A 61 -10.43 12.72 -10.95
N ALA A 62 -9.94 11.72 -10.19
CA ALA A 62 -10.23 10.31 -10.45
C ALA A 62 -11.73 10.03 -10.42
N LEU A 63 -12.44 10.57 -9.43
CA LEU A 63 -13.89 10.42 -9.30
C LEU A 63 -14.67 11.10 -10.43
N GLU A 64 -14.21 12.26 -10.91
CA GLU A 64 -14.79 12.93 -12.08
C GLU A 64 -14.64 12.09 -13.35
N GLN A 65 -13.46 11.50 -13.58
CA GLN A 65 -13.22 10.62 -14.72
C GLN A 65 -14.11 9.36 -14.66
N VAL A 66 -14.33 8.80 -13.46
CA VAL A 66 -15.27 7.69 -13.25
C VAL A 66 -16.71 8.09 -13.58
N ARG A 67 -17.15 9.31 -13.18
CA ARG A 67 -18.48 9.84 -13.55
C ARG A 67 -18.66 9.98 -15.06
N ASN A 68 -17.58 10.17 -15.80
CA ASN A 68 -17.56 10.20 -17.26
C ASN A 68 -17.45 8.79 -17.89
N ASN A 69 -17.78 7.72 -17.14
CA ASN A 69 -17.73 6.32 -17.57
C ASN A 69 -16.34 5.86 -18.05
N ARG A 70 -15.26 6.43 -17.52
CA ARG A 70 -13.89 5.96 -17.80
C ARG A 70 -13.39 5.06 -16.69
N LEU A 71 -12.65 4.02 -17.05
CA LEU A 71 -11.88 3.25 -16.09
C LEU A 71 -10.66 4.06 -15.67
N VAL A 72 -10.49 4.22 -14.35
CA VAL A 72 -9.38 4.95 -13.75
C VAL A 72 -8.55 4.02 -12.86
N PHE A 73 -7.25 3.99 -13.11
CA PHE A 73 -6.24 3.37 -12.25
C PHE A 73 -5.57 4.48 -11.44
N VAL A 74 -5.64 4.39 -10.11
CA VAL A 74 -4.95 5.32 -9.21
C VAL A 74 -3.81 4.57 -8.52
N ASP A 75 -2.57 5.00 -8.75
CA ASP A 75 -1.38 4.50 -8.07
C ASP A 75 -0.98 5.45 -6.94
N VAL A 76 -1.13 5.02 -5.68
CA VAL A 76 -0.83 5.85 -4.51
C VAL A 76 0.45 5.33 -3.87
N THR A 77 1.49 6.15 -3.86
CA THR A 77 2.73 5.82 -3.15
C THR A 77 2.48 5.94 -1.65
N VAL A 78 2.75 4.87 -0.90
CA VAL A 78 2.63 4.84 0.56
C VAL A 78 3.95 4.42 1.20
N ASP A 79 4.11 4.74 2.48
CA ASP A 79 5.32 4.39 3.22
C ASP A 79 5.49 2.86 3.32
N GLY A 80 6.65 2.36 2.92
CA GLY A 80 6.97 0.94 2.96
C GLY A 80 7.36 0.39 4.33
N SER A 81 7.63 1.25 5.31
CA SER A 81 8.09 0.92 6.67
C SER A 81 6.96 0.86 7.71
N GLU A 82 5.74 1.20 7.29
CA GLU A 82 4.56 1.11 8.14
C GLU A 82 4.05 -0.33 8.26
N HIS A 83 3.59 -0.66 9.47
CA HIS A 83 3.04 -1.96 9.84
C HIS A 83 1.56 -1.79 10.20
N VAL A 84 0.78 -2.86 10.02
CA VAL A 84 -0.65 -2.84 10.34
C VAL A 84 -0.85 -3.22 11.82
N TYR A 85 -1.53 -2.35 12.55
CA TYR A 85 -1.93 -2.54 13.96
C TYR A 85 -3.43 -2.21 14.13
N PRO A 86 -4.12 -2.76 15.16
CA PRO A 86 -3.63 -3.73 16.12
C PRO A 86 -3.42 -5.12 15.50
N MET A 87 -2.42 -5.86 15.97
CA MET A 87 -2.07 -7.18 15.45
C MET A 87 -2.22 -8.24 16.54
N GLN A 88 -3.09 -9.22 16.30
CA GLN A 88 -3.16 -10.42 17.14
C GLN A 88 -1.94 -11.30 16.91
N ILE A 89 -1.31 -11.74 17.99
CA ILE A 89 -0.14 -12.61 17.93
C ILE A 89 -0.61 -14.06 17.75
N ARG A 90 0.08 -14.82 16.88
CA ARG A 90 -0.18 -16.25 16.73
C ARG A 90 -0.02 -16.96 18.09
N GLY A 91 -1.09 -17.56 18.57
CA GLY A 91 -1.10 -18.34 19.82
C GLY A 91 -1.47 -17.54 21.07
N GLY A 92 -1.69 -16.23 20.97
CA GLY A 92 -2.19 -15.39 22.06
C GLY A 92 -3.72 -15.27 22.08
N GLY A 93 -4.26 -14.87 23.23
CA GLY A 93 -5.67 -14.52 23.41
C GLY A 93 -6.11 -13.33 22.55
N MET A 94 -7.41 -13.11 22.40
CA MET A 94 -7.92 -11.96 21.63
C MET A 94 -7.73 -10.62 22.36
N ASP A 95 -7.41 -10.69 23.65
CA ASP A 95 -6.99 -9.62 24.54
C ASP A 95 -5.46 -9.36 24.51
N GLU A 96 -4.67 -10.23 23.88
CA GLU A 96 -3.21 -10.12 23.78
C GLU A 96 -2.80 -9.63 22.38
N MET A 97 -2.81 -8.30 22.19
CA MET A 97 -2.55 -7.65 20.90
C MET A 97 -1.37 -6.69 20.98
N TRP A 98 -0.69 -6.52 19.84
CA TRP A 98 0.23 -5.39 19.67
C TRP A 98 -0.58 -4.19 19.17
N LEU A 99 -0.62 -3.12 19.95
CA LEU A 99 -1.36 -1.90 19.62
C LEU A 99 -0.53 -0.92 18.76
N SER A 100 0.79 -0.94 18.93
CA SER A 100 1.75 -0.14 18.16
C SER A 100 3.11 -0.84 18.11
N LYS A 101 4.11 -0.23 17.46
CA LYS A 101 5.51 -0.70 17.45
C LYS A 101 6.07 -0.89 18.88
N THR A 102 5.52 -0.21 19.88
CA THR A 102 6.03 -0.18 21.26
C THR A 102 5.02 -0.59 22.32
N GLU A 103 3.73 -0.69 22.02
CA GLU A 103 2.68 -0.95 23.01
C GLU A 103 1.98 -2.31 22.82
N ARG A 104 1.69 -2.96 23.94
CA ARG A 104 1.00 -4.26 24.03
C ARG A 104 -0.09 -4.19 25.09
N THR A 105 -1.19 -4.91 24.86
CA THR A 105 -2.21 -5.18 25.90
C THR A 105 -1.84 -6.36 26.76
#